data_AF-R6UDA9-F1
#
_entry.id   AF-R6UDA9-F1
#
_cell.length_a   1.000
_cell.length_b   1.000
_cell.length_c   1.000
_cell.angle_alpha   90.00
_cell.angle_beta   90.00
_cell.angle_gamma   90.00
#
_symmetry.space_group_name_H-M   'P 1'
#
loop_
_entity.id
_entity.type
_entity.pdbx_description
1 polymer ?
#
loop_
_entity_poly.entity_id
_entity_poly.type
_entity_poly.pdbx_seq_one_letter_code
_entity_poly.pdbx_strand_id
1 'polypeptide(L)' 'MEKLNIIKIMEPDFGCEGLPDGQELTDKVYVEAPDGSRRIIAIEDKLLYDLNLDEGDSFCLMDDGTIKPL' A
#
# COMPACT_ATOMS: atom_id res chain seq x y z
N MET A 1 1.84 16.59 -0.33
CA MET A 1 2.17 15.56 0.68
C MET A 1 0.96 15.34 1.59
N GLU A 2 0.52 14.10 1.72
CA GLU A 2 -0.65 13.70 2.51
C GLU A 2 -0.27 12.57 3.47
N LYS A 3 -0.63 12.69 4.76
CA LYS A 3 -0.45 11.59 5.74
C LYS A 3 -1.60 10.60 5.58
N LEU A 4 -1.27 9.32 5.54
CA LEU A 4 -2.23 8.23 5.40
C LEU A 4 -1.93 7.15 6.44
N ASN A 5 -2.99 6.64 7.06
CA ASN A 5 -2.92 5.52 7.98
C ASN A 5 -3.42 4.25 7.28
N ILE A 6 -2.65 3.17 7.35
CA ILE A 6 -3.02 1.87 6.79
C ILE A 6 -4.06 1.24 7.72
N ILE A 7 -5.25 1.00 7.17
CA ILE A 7 -6.36 0.36 7.89
C ILE A 7 -6.40 -1.14 7.59
N LYS A 8 -6.10 -1.50 6.34
CA LYS A 8 -6.09 -2.89 5.89
C LYS A 8 -5.22 -3.07 4.67
N ILE A 9 -4.47 -4.15 4.62
CA ILE A 9 -3.76 -4.60 3.41
C ILE A 9 -4.51 -5.82 2.87
N MET A 10 -4.83 -5.80 1.58
CA MET A 10 -5.43 -6.96 0.90
C MET A 10 -4.45 -7.45 -0.15
N GLU A 11 -3.73 -8.51 0.22
CA GLU A 11 -2.93 -9.29 -0.71
C GLU A 11 -3.84 -9.92 -1.77
N PRO A 12 -3.45 -9.86 -3.05
CA PRO A 12 -4.17 -10.53 -4.11
C PRO A 12 -3.99 -12.05 -3.99
N ASP A 13 -5.12 -12.77 -3.99
CA ASP A 13 -5.14 -14.23 -4.00
C ASP A 13 -4.79 -14.72 -5.42
N PHE A 14 -3.51 -14.82 -5.71
CA PHE A 14 -3.03 -15.55 -6.87
C PHE A 14 -3.04 -17.02 -6.48
N GLY A 15 -4.02 -17.78 -6.99
CA GLY A 15 -4.01 -19.24 -6.89
C GLY A 15 -2.70 -19.84 -7.44
N CYS A 16 -2.60 -21.17 -7.50
CA CYS A 16 -1.34 -21.86 -7.85
C CYS A 16 -0.67 -21.46 -9.19
N GLU A 17 -1.35 -20.71 -10.06
CA GLU A 17 -0.81 -20.27 -11.36
C GLU A 17 0.19 -19.11 -11.24
N GLY A 18 0.27 -18.44 -10.09
CA GLY A 18 1.21 -17.33 -9.87
C GLY A 18 0.97 -16.13 -10.80
N LEU A 19 1.81 -15.10 -10.64
CA LEU A 19 1.84 -13.98 -11.58
C LEU A 19 2.68 -14.34 -12.82
N PRO A 20 2.31 -13.88 -14.03
CA PRO A 20 3.17 -14.01 -15.19
C PRO A 20 4.52 -13.29 -14.97
N ASP A 21 5.58 -13.81 -15.60
CA ASP A 21 6.94 -13.28 -15.47
C ASP A 21 7.00 -11.77 -15.76
N GLY A 22 7.55 -11.01 -14.81
CA GLY A 22 7.76 -9.56 -14.93
C GLY A 22 6.59 -8.69 -14.47
N GLN A 23 5.53 -9.28 -13.92
CA GLN A 23 4.47 -8.51 -13.25
C GLN A 23 4.77 -8.38 -11.76
N GLU A 24 4.89 -7.15 -11.27
CA GLU A 24 5.06 -6.87 -9.84
C GLU A 24 3.73 -7.05 -9.11
N LEU A 25 3.81 -7.74 -7.97
CA LEU A 25 2.68 -8.00 -7.09
C LEU A 25 2.24 -6.68 -6.46
N THR A 26 0.98 -6.32 -6.60
CA THR A 26 0.42 -5.11 -5.97
C THR A 26 -0.73 -5.45 -5.04
N ASP A 27 -0.66 -4.90 -3.83
CA ASP A 27 -1.69 -5.05 -2.82
C ASP A 27 -2.67 -3.88 -2.86
N LYS A 28 -3.92 -4.16 -2.48
CA LYS A 28 -4.92 -3.13 -2.25
C LYS A 28 -4.83 -2.67 -0.81
N VAL A 29 -4.35 -1.45 -0.61
CA VAL A 29 -4.15 -0.85 0.71
C VAL A 29 -5.28 0.13 0.99
N TYR A 30 -6.08 -0.20 2.00
CA TYR A 30 -7.12 0.68 2.52
C TYR A 30 -6.48 1.67 3.48
N VAL A 31 -6.67 2.95 3.19
CA VAL A 31 -6.06 4.03 3.96
C VAL A 31 -7.10 5.03 4.45
N GLU A 32 -6.81 5.63 5.59
CA GLU A 32 -7.58 6.73 6.18
C GLU A 32 -6.69 7.97 6.28
N ALA A 33 -7.21 9.10 5.79
CA ALA A 33 -6.58 10.41 5.93
C ALA A 33 -6.99 11.06 7.27
N PRO A 34 -6.23 12.07 7.76
CA PRO A 34 -6.53 12.75 9.03
C PRO A 34 -7.90 13.42 9.11
N ASP A 35 -8.52 13.76 7.97
CA ASP A 35 -9.88 14.31 7.93
C ASP A 35 -10.97 13.23 8.07
N GLY A 36 -10.58 11.96 8.14
CA GLY A 36 -11.47 10.80 8.23
C GLY A 36 -11.87 10.22 6.86
N SER A 37 -11.43 10.82 5.76
CA SER A 37 -11.65 10.28 4.42
C SER A 37 -10.93 8.96 4.22
N ARG A 38 -11.62 7.98 3.61
CA ARG A 38 -11.07 6.64 3.33
C ARG A 38 -10.99 6.38 1.84
N ARG A 39 -9.89 5.75 1.42
CA ARG A 39 -9.69 5.35 0.02
C ARG A 39 -8.85 4.08 -0.08
N ILE A 40 -8.82 3.51 -1.28
CA ILE A 40 -7.97 2.37 -1.62
C ILE A 40 -6.88 2.88 -2.56
N ILE A 41 -5.65 2.48 -2.29
CA ILE A 41 -4.51 2.70 -3.17
C ILE A 41 -3.86 1.36 -3.50
N ALA A 42 -3.25 1.25 -4.67
CA ALA A 42 -2.43 0.11 -5.03
C ALA A 42 -0.98 0.42 -4.64
N ILE A 43 -0.36 -0.45 -3.87
CA ILE A 43 1.06 -0.36 -3.52
C ILE A 43 1.71 -1.68 -3.91
N GLU A 44 2.91 -1.63 -4.48
CA GLU A 44 3.72 -2.83 -4.73
C GLU A 44 3.99 -3.55 -3.39
N ASP A 45 3.73 -4.86 -3.34
CA ASP A 45 4.00 -5.71 -2.17
C ASP A 45 5.45 -5.55 -1.70
N LYS A 46 6.38 -5.60 -2.66
CA LYS A 46 7.80 -5.38 -2.38
C LYS A 46 8.06 -4.02 -1.72
N LEU A 47 7.37 -2.96 -2.13
CA LEU A 47 7.55 -1.63 -1.56
C LEU A 47 7.03 -1.57 -0.12
N LEU A 48 5.89 -2.22 0.18
CA LEU A 48 5.38 -2.36 1.55
C LEU A 48 6.41 -3.08 2.43
N TYR A 49 7.00 -4.16 1.92
CA TYR A 49 8.04 -4.92 2.62
C TYR A 49 9.34 -4.12 2.82
N ASP A 50 9.88 -3.48 1.77
CA ASP A 50 11.11 -2.67 1.83
C ASP A 50 10.97 -1.47 2.80
N LEU A 51 9.77 -0.90 2.91
CA LEU A 51 9.47 0.20 3.83
C LEU A 51 8.99 -0.27 5.21
N ASN A 52 8.85 -1.59 5.42
CA ASN A 52 8.34 -2.21 6.64
C ASN A 52 7.00 -1.57 7.08
N LEU A 53 6.07 -1.45 6.14
CA LEU A 53 4.72 -0.91 6.36
C LEU A 53 3.71 -2.05 6.52
N ASP A 54 2.98 -2.03 7.64
CA ASP A 54 1.94 -3.01 7.97
C ASP A 54 0.61 -2.33 8.35
N GLU A 55 -0.41 -3.12 8.68
CA GLU A 55 -1.70 -2.62 9.14
C GLU A 55 -1.54 -1.83 10.46
N GLY A 56 -2.07 -0.61 10.49
CA GLY A 56 -1.91 0.32 11.60
C GLY A 56 -0.76 1.31 11.46
N ASP A 57 0.17 1.07 10.53
CA ASP A 57 1.24 2.02 10.25
C ASP A 57 0.73 3.25 9.51
N SER A 58 1.58 4.29 9.50
CA SER A 58 1.30 5.52 8.78
C SER A 58 2.45 5.85 7.85
N PHE A 59 2.13 6.41 6.70
CA PHE A 59 3.11 6.90 5.74
C PHE A 59 2.67 8.25 5.17
N CYS A 60 3.58 8.91 4.49
CA CYS A 60 3.28 10.09 3.70
C CYS A 60 3.36 9.82 2.21
N LEU A 61 2.29 10.19 1.51
CA LEU A 61 2.21 10.20 0.06
C LEU A 61 2.64 11.57 -0.46
N MET A 62 3.74 11.61 -1.20
CA MET A 62 4.24 12.82 -1.85
C MET A 62 3.46 13.12 -3.13
N ASP A 63 3.54 14.36 -3.61
CA ASP A 63 2.79 14.82 -4.79
C ASP A 63 3.26 14.13 -6.10
N ASP A 64 4.48 13.58 -6.11
CA ASP A 64 5.03 12.78 -7.21
C ASP A 64 4.66 11.28 -7.12
N GLY A 65 3.92 10.87 -6.10
CA GLY A 65 3.54 9.47 -5.85
C GLY A 65 4.50 8.69 -4.96
N THR A 66 5.66 9.26 -4.60
CA THR A 66 6.59 8.63 -3.65
C THR A 66 5.93 8.41 -2.29
N ILE A 67 6.12 7.21 -1.72
CA ILE A 67 5.67 6.84 -0.37
C ILE A 67 6.87 6.91 0.59
N LYS A 68 6.66 7.46 1.79
CA LYS A 68 7.65 7.47 2.87
C LYS A 68 7.04 7.04 4.20
N PRO A 69 7.61 6.04 4.91
CA PRO A 69 7.16 5.68 6.25
C PRO A 69 7.38 6.84 7.22
N LEU A 70 6.56 6.90 8.27
CA LEU A 70 6.60 7.94 9.31
C LEU A 70 7.36 7.52 10.56
#